data_AF-A0A2X0I8R4-F1
#
_entry.id   AF-A0A2X0I8R4-F1
#
_cell.length_a   1.000
_cell.length_b   1.000
_cell.length_c   1.000
_cell.angle_alpha   90.00
_cell.angle_beta   90.00
_cell.angle_gamma   90.00
#
_symmetry.space_group_name_H-M   'P 1'
#
loop_
_entity.id
_entity.type
_entity.pdbx_description
1 polymer ?
#
loop_
_entity_poly.entity_id
_entity_poly.type
_entity_poly.pdbx_seq_one_letter_code
_entity_poly.pdbx_strand_id
1 'polypeptide(L)'
;MTQPNDSSNVPSRARKRFPGISTRAWEHPADRSALVALRKLSGFDDILKKLGGFVSERAVRLMFLASAVRASERQFPELHEMVRDAAYILDLEKVPPLYVTQDPKPNAMCIGMDSPVIVVTTSLVELLDEEEMRAVIGHEVAHAMSGHAVYRTMLIILTNLAQRIAFIPLGGLAIMGLITALNEWFRKAELSCDRAGLLVGQDVQASMRGLMKLAGGHHLHEMNTDAFLEQAEEYDKAGDLRDGVIKLLQILPQSHPFAAVRVAKIKQWAEGDEYRSIMAGAYPRREDDANASVREQAKAAADSYAQSFKETKDPLMGLIRDIAGGTADLSGKLRDVFAGRTTGGGANGDGANGDSANGDGNGSGHE
;
A
#
# COMPACT_ATOMS: atom_id res chain seq x y z
N MET A 1 -20.15 40.87 -12.51
CA MET A 1 -20.43 40.46 -11.12
C MET A 1 -20.93 39.02 -11.17
N THR A 2 -20.00 38.09 -11.12
CA THR A 2 -20.27 36.65 -11.05
C THR A 2 -20.37 36.24 -9.58
N GLN A 3 -21.46 35.58 -9.23
CA GLN A 3 -21.74 35.08 -7.89
C GLN A 3 -20.63 34.11 -7.43
N PRO A 4 -20.17 34.18 -6.17
CA PRO A 4 -19.27 33.17 -5.63
C PRO A 4 -20.01 31.84 -5.45
N ASN A 5 -19.36 30.76 -5.86
CA ASN A 5 -19.84 29.39 -5.72
C ASN A 5 -20.03 29.07 -4.22
N ASP A 6 -21.26 28.79 -3.81
CA ASP A 6 -21.60 28.40 -2.45
C ASP A 6 -21.26 26.92 -2.24
N SER A 7 -20.04 26.64 -1.81
CA SER A 7 -19.58 25.30 -1.40
C SER A 7 -19.82 25.02 0.09
N SER A 8 -20.66 25.81 0.79
CA SER A 8 -20.70 25.83 2.25
C SER A 8 -21.79 24.98 2.92
N ASN A 9 -22.49 24.10 2.19
CA ASN A 9 -23.61 23.34 2.76
C ASN A 9 -23.63 21.86 2.36
N VAL A 10 -22.61 21.12 2.75
CA VAL A 10 -22.76 19.68 2.97
C VAL A 10 -23.05 19.49 4.46
N PRO A 11 -24.17 18.84 4.86
CA PRO A 11 -24.43 18.55 6.27
C PRO A 11 -23.24 17.78 6.82
N SER A 12 -22.64 18.24 7.93
CA SER A 12 -21.65 17.46 8.64
C SER A 12 -22.29 16.13 9.03
N ARG A 13 -21.97 15.06 8.30
CA ARG A 13 -22.48 13.73 8.63
C ARG A 13 -22.00 13.44 10.05
N ALA A 14 -22.93 13.09 10.94
CA ALA A 14 -22.58 12.60 12.26
C ALA A 14 -21.87 11.25 12.08
N ARG A 15 -20.52 11.30 12.05
CA ARG A 15 -19.67 10.13 11.88
C ARG A 15 -19.71 9.28 13.14
N LYS A 16 -19.74 7.96 12.97
CA LYS A 16 -19.67 7.00 14.07
C LYS A 16 -18.30 7.08 14.73
N ARG A 17 -18.27 7.21 16.06
CA ARG A 17 -17.04 7.11 16.85
C ARG A 17 -16.80 5.65 17.26
N PHE A 18 -15.53 5.31 17.49
CA PHE A 18 -15.11 4.01 17.99
C PHE A 18 -14.34 4.14 19.32
N PRO A 19 -15.00 4.44 20.45
CA PRO A 19 -14.33 4.55 21.74
C PRO A 19 -13.59 3.26 22.10
N GLY A 20 -12.36 3.38 22.58
CA GLY A 20 -11.50 2.27 23.00
C GLY A 20 -11.02 1.36 21.88
N ILE A 21 -11.21 1.72 20.60
CA ILE A 21 -10.82 0.87 19.47
C ILE A 21 -9.32 0.56 19.49
N SER A 22 -8.99 -0.72 19.32
CA SER A 22 -7.62 -1.19 19.13
C SER A 22 -7.22 -1.10 17.66
N THR A 23 -5.94 -0.88 17.39
CA THR A 23 -5.39 -0.91 16.03
C THR A 23 -5.61 -2.26 15.35
N ARG A 24 -5.77 -3.32 16.14
CA ARG A 24 -6.17 -4.66 15.68
C ARG A 24 -7.48 -4.68 14.90
N ALA A 25 -8.34 -3.66 15.02
CA ALA A 25 -9.59 -3.56 14.29
C ALA A 25 -9.40 -3.29 12.79
N TRP A 26 -8.35 -2.53 12.41
CA TRP A 26 -8.10 -2.19 10.99
C TRP A 26 -6.79 -2.77 10.46
N GLU A 27 -5.85 -3.15 11.31
CA GLU A 27 -4.56 -3.70 10.89
C GLU A 27 -4.74 -4.91 9.97
N HIS A 28 -4.19 -4.79 8.76
CA HIS A 28 -4.13 -5.86 7.79
C HIS A 28 -3.32 -7.04 8.37
N PRO A 29 -3.75 -8.30 8.24
CA PRO A 29 -3.02 -9.44 8.82
C PRO A 29 -1.55 -9.52 8.36
N ALA A 30 -1.31 -9.18 7.09
CA ALA A 30 0.04 -9.12 6.53
C ALA A 30 0.95 -8.08 7.21
N ASP A 31 0.42 -6.94 7.67
CA ASP A 31 1.17 -5.88 8.35
C ASP A 31 1.77 -6.39 9.67
N ARG A 32 0.92 -6.95 10.55
CA ARG A 32 1.34 -7.53 11.84
C ARG A 32 2.39 -8.62 11.66
N SER A 33 2.16 -9.50 10.69
CA SER A 33 3.05 -10.64 10.44
C SER A 33 4.41 -10.22 9.89
N ALA A 34 4.42 -9.22 9.00
CA ALA A 34 5.63 -8.70 8.40
C ALA A 34 6.49 -7.97 9.43
N LEU A 35 5.90 -7.22 10.37
CA LEU A 35 6.67 -6.57 11.42
C LEU A 35 7.33 -7.58 12.37
N VAL A 36 6.59 -8.63 12.77
CA VAL A 36 7.15 -9.71 13.60
C VAL A 36 8.27 -10.45 12.87
N ALA A 37 8.13 -10.69 11.57
CA ALA A 37 9.17 -11.31 10.76
C ALA A 37 10.42 -10.43 10.66
N LEU A 38 10.24 -9.11 10.45
CA LEU A 38 11.34 -8.13 10.40
C LEU A 38 12.14 -8.10 11.70
N ARG A 39 11.47 -8.11 12.86
CA ARG A 39 12.14 -8.13 14.18
C ARG A 39 12.95 -9.39 14.45
N LYS A 40 12.71 -10.48 13.72
CA LYS A 40 13.50 -11.72 13.83
C LYS A 40 14.79 -11.68 13.01
N LEU A 41 14.98 -10.67 12.15
CA LEU A 41 16.20 -10.52 11.39
C LEU A 41 17.37 -10.16 12.33
N SER A 42 18.47 -10.90 12.21
CA SER A 42 19.67 -10.67 13.01
C SER A 42 20.17 -9.24 12.85
N GLY A 43 20.42 -8.55 13.97
CA GLY A 43 20.94 -7.17 14.01
C GLY A 43 19.92 -6.07 13.70
N PHE A 44 18.63 -6.41 13.47
CA PHE A 44 17.58 -5.43 13.21
C PHE A 44 17.42 -4.45 14.39
N ASP A 45 17.22 -4.97 15.60
CA ASP A 45 17.02 -4.14 16.80
C ASP A 45 18.22 -3.24 17.12
N ASP A 46 19.44 -3.72 16.87
CA ASP A 46 20.66 -2.92 17.03
C ASP A 46 20.72 -1.75 16.05
N ILE A 47 20.32 -1.97 14.79
CA ILE A 47 20.22 -0.92 13.78
C ILE A 47 19.14 0.09 14.19
N LEU A 48 17.96 -0.36 14.61
CA LEU A 48 16.89 0.53 15.06
C LEU A 48 17.32 1.36 16.27
N LYS A 49 17.99 0.74 17.25
CA LYS A 49 18.46 1.44 18.45
C LYS A 49 19.53 2.48 18.11
N LYS A 50 20.48 2.13 17.24
CA LYS A 50 21.50 3.07 16.75
C LYS A 50 20.85 4.24 16.00
N LEU A 51 19.97 3.95 15.04
CA LEU A 51 19.26 4.98 14.30
C LEU A 51 18.40 5.86 15.20
N GLY A 52 17.63 5.26 16.12
CA GLY A 52 16.80 5.98 17.08
C GLY A 52 17.59 6.98 17.94
N GLY A 53 18.84 6.66 18.28
CA GLY A 53 19.74 7.60 18.97
C GLY A 53 20.18 8.80 18.11
N PHE A 54 20.18 8.66 16.78
CA PHE A 54 20.49 9.73 15.83
C PHE A 54 19.24 10.48 15.32
N VAL A 55 18.07 9.85 15.34
CA VAL A 55 16.79 10.50 15.01
C VAL A 55 16.34 11.35 16.19
N SER A 56 16.71 12.63 16.19
CA SER A 56 16.18 13.54 17.18
C SER A 56 14.75 13.94 16.82
N GLU A 57 13.76 13.52 17.62
CA GLU A 57 12.38 14.04 17.56
C GLU A 57 12.38 15.58 17.55
N ARG A 58 13.30 16.17 18.33
CA ARG A 58 13.52 17.61 18.34
C ARG A 58 13.97 18.15 16.98
N ALA A 59 14.82 17.44 16.24
CA ALA A 59 15.23 17.87 14.91
C ALA A 59 14.07 17.83 13.91
N VAL A 60 13.29 16.74 13.88
CA VAL A 60 12.09 16.64 13.02
C VAL A 60 11.12 17.78 13.33
N ARG A 61 10.84 18.02 14.62
CA ARG A 61 9.96 19.11 15.05
C ARG A 61 10.49 20.49 14.67
N LEU A 62 11.78 20.76 14.94
CA LEU A 62 12.39 22.05 14.62
C LEU A 62 12.43 22.31 13.11
N MET A 63 12.66 21.27 12.30
CA MET A 63 12.61 21.37 10.85
C MET A 63 11.24 21.89 10.39
N PHE A 64 10.14 21.23 10.76
CA PHE A 64 8.81 21.68 10.33
C PHE A 64 8.35 23.00 10.96
N LEU A 65 8.76 23.30 12.19
CA LEU A 65 8.53 24.63 12.78
C LEU A 65 9.21 25.74 11.99
N ALA A 66 10.35 25.46 11.35
CA ALA A 66 11.10 26.44 10.57
C ALA A 66 10.70 26.47 9.09
N SER A 67 10.24 25.36 8.52
CA SER A 67 10.07 25.20 7.07
C SER A 67 8.64 24.96 6.58
N ALA A 68 7.65 24.84 7.48
CA ALA A 68 6.27 24.53 7.11
C ALA A 68 5.25 25.35 7.93
N VAL A 69 4.00 25.39 7.45
CA VAL A 69 2.91 26.08 8.14
C VAL A 69 2.16 25.10 9.03
N ARG A 70 2.14 25.34 10.35
CA ARG A 70 1.40 24.49 11.28
C ARG A 70 -0.10 24.75 11.20
N ALA A 71 -0.90 23.70 11.04
CA ALA A 71 -2.35 23.79 11.13
C ALA A 71 -2.79 24.05 12.58
N SER A 72 -3.74 24.97 12.74
CA SER A 72 -4.32 25.43 13.99
C SER A 72 -5.68 26.07 13.72
N GLU A 73 -6.42 26.44 14.76
CA GLU A 73 -7.66 27.24 14.64
C GLU A 73 -7.47 28.54 13.84
N ARG A 74 -6.24 29.06 13.74
CA ARG A 74 -5.91 30.31 13.04
C ARG A 74 -5.20 30.12 11.70
N GLN A 75 -4.79 28.90 11.36
CA GLN A 75 -4.04 28.58 10.15
C GLN A 75 -4.49 27.21 9.65
N PHE A 76 -5.08 27.11 8.45
CA PHE A 76 -5.70 25.87 7.99
C PHE A 76 -6.69 25.26 9.01
N PRO A 77 -7.73 26.01 9.44
CA PRO A 77 -8.67 25.54 10.47
C PRO A 77 -9.39 24.24 10.08
N GLU A 78 -9.72 24.06 8.80
CA GLU A 78 -10.37 22.83 8.32
C GLU A 78 -9.47 21.60 8.51
N LEU A 79 -8.20 21.67 8.11
CA LEU A 79 -7.24 20.58 8.34
C LEU A 79 -7.00 20.32 9.84
N HIS A 80 -7.01 21.39 10.65
CA HIS A 80 -6.91 21.28 12.10
C HIS A 80 -8.10 20.53 12.72
N GLU A 81 -9.32 20.82 12.27
CA GLU A 81 -10.50 20.11 12.72
C GLU A 81 -10.51 18.66 12.20
N MET A 82 -10.13 18.41 10.94
CA MET A 82 -10.06 17.05 10.39
C MET A 82 -9.13 16.13 11.20
N VAL A 83 -7.95 16.60 11.65
CA VAL A 83 -7.04 15.77 12.45
C VAL A 83 -7.59 15.53 13.86
N ARG A 84 -8.29 16.51 14.44
CA ARG A 84 -8.97 16.37 15.74
C ARG A 84 -10.14 15.40 15.65
N ASP A 85 -10.94 15.51 14.59
CA ASP A 85 -12.06 14.61 14.30
C ASP A 85 -11.56 13.17 14.11
N ALA A 86 -10.51 12.98 13.32
CA ALA A 86 -9.91 11.66 13.09
C ALA A 86 -9.41 11.05 14.41
N ALA A 87 -8.69 11.83 15.23
CA ALA A 87 -8.24 11.39 16.55
C ALA A 87 -9.42 11.09 17.48
N TYR A 88 -10.49 11.90 17.44
CA TYR A 88 -11.69 11.66 18.24
C TYR A 88 -12.43 10.39 17.83
N ILE A 89 -12.58 10.15 16.51
CA ILE A 89 -13.24 8.96 15.94
C ILE A 89 -12.48 7.68 16.32
N LEU A 90 -11.16 7.67 16.16
CA LEU A 90 -10.29 6.52 16.48
C LEU A 90 -9.88 6.46 17.96
N ASP A 91 -10.37 7.40 18.77
CA ASP A 91 -10.09 7.49 20.19
C ASP A 91 -8.58 7.53 20.51
N LEU A 92 -7.84 8.35 19.74
CA LEU A 92 -6.42 8.64 19.92
C LEU A 92 -6.26 9.77 20.95
N GLU A 93 -5.55 9.49 22.04
CA GLU A 93 -5.42 10.40 23.18
C GLU A 93 -4.67 11.70 22.84
N LYS A 94 -3.58 11.58 22.08
CA LYS A 94 -2.74 12.72 21.71
C LYS A 94 -2.87 13.01 20.22
N VAL A 95 -3.52 14.12 19.90
CA VAL A 95 -3.67 14.59 18.52
C VAL A 95 -2.28 14.98 17.96
N PRO A 96 -1.80 14.34 16.87
CA PRO A 96 -0.54 14.72 16.26
C PRO A 96 -0.66 16.10 15.60
N PRO A 97 0.36 16.97 15.70
CA PRO A 97 0.34 18.25 14.99
C PRO A 97 0.42 18.01 13.48
N LEU A 98 -0.34 18.79 12.72
CA LEU A 98 -0.32 18.78 11.26
C LEU A 98 0.42 20.00 10.72
N TYR A 99 1.24 19.79 9.69
CA TYR A 99 1.96 20.84 8.97
C TYR A 99 1.66 20.78 7.47
N VAL A 100 1.55 21.94 6.84
CA VAL A 100 1.45 22.08 5.39
C VAL A 100 2.79 22.54 4.83
N THR A 101 3.36 21.77 3.92
CA THR A 101 4.63 22.09 3.23
C THR A 101 4.37 22.43 1.77
N GLN A 102 5.10 23.40 1.23
CA GLN A 102 5.03 23.71 -0.19
C GLN A 102 5.73 22.61 -0.98
N ASP A 103 4.96 21.89 -1.79
CA ASP A 103 5.48 20.86 -2.70
C ASP A 103 4.45 20.66 -3.83
N PRO A 104 4.86 20.71 -5.12
CA PRO A 104 3.95 20.47 -6.24
C PRO A 104 3.50 19.01 -6.39
N LYS A 105 4.10 18.06 -5.65
CA LYS A 105 3.70 16.64 -5.68
C LYS A 105 2.69 16.34 -4.56
N PRO A 106 1.47 15.86 -4.89
CA PRO A 106 0.49 15.50 -3.88
C PRO A 106 1.01 14.40 -2.96
N ASN A 107 1.09 14.68 -1.67
CA ASN A 107 1.59 13.74 -0.67
C ASN A 107 1.11 14.09 0.73
N ALA A 108 0.98 13.06 1.56
CA ALA A 108 0.82 13.15 3.00
C ALA A 108 1.76 12.14 3.66
N MET A 109 2.21 12.43 4.87
CA MET A 109 3.02 11.49 5.64
C MET A 109 2.93 11.73 7.13
N CYS A 110 2.97 10.64 7.89
CA CYS A 110 3.13 10.62 9.33
C CYS A 110 4.55 10.15 9.68
N ILE A 111 5.31 11.05 10.32
CA ILE A 111 6.73 10.82 10.64
C ILE A 111 7.05 11.30 12.05
N GLY A 112 8.10 10.72 12.64
CA GLY A 112 8.51 10.97 14.01
C GLY A 112 8.63 9.67 14.81
N MET A 113 8.94 9.84 16.09
CA MET A 113 9.15 8.75 17.04
C MET A 113 8.03 8.75 18.08
N ASP A 114 8.26 9.27 19.28
CA ASP A 114 7.28 9.25 20.38
C ASP A 114 6.17 10.32 20.20
N SER A 115 6.50 11.46 19.58
CA SER A 115 5.51 12.45 19.13
C SER A 115 5.53 12.58 17.60
N PRO A 116 4.82 11.71 16.87
CA PRO A 116 4.73 11.83 15.42
C PRO A 116 4.00 13.12 15.01
N VAL A 117 4.34 13.61 13.82
CA VAL A 117 3.74 14.76 13.18
C VAL A 117 3.19 14.33 11.82
N ILE A 118 2.08 14.94 11.42
CA ILE A 118 1.49 14.76 10.09
C ILE A 118 1.94 15.90 9.21
N VAL A 119 2.32 15.61 7.98
CA VAL A 119 2.76 16.59 6.99
C VAL A 119 1.97 16.35 5.72
N VAL A 120 1.34 17.40 5.21
CA VAL A 120 0.61 17.38 3.94
C VAL A 120 1.23 18.40 2.98
N THR A 121 1.23 18.11 1.68
CA THR A 121 1.73 19.04 0.67
C THR A 121 0.64 19.99 0.21
N THR A 122 1.02 21.20 -0.22
CA THR A 122 0.07 22.18 -0.78
C THR A 122 -0.71 21.61 -1.96
N SER A 123 -0.04 20.86 -2.85
CA SER A 123 -0.69 20.22 -4.00
C SER A 123 -1.72 19.16 -3.61
N LEU A 124 -1.55 18.46 -2.48
CA LEU A 124 -2.57 17.54 -1.99
C LEU A 124 -3.81 18.28 -1.48
N VAL A 125 -3.59 19.38 -0.75
CA VAL A 125 -4.66 20.26 -0.25
C VAL A 125 -5.49 20.84 -1.39
N GLU A 126 -4.86 21.16 -2.51
CA GLU A 126 -5.52 21.68 -3.72
C GLU A 126 -6.24 20.59 -4.54
N LEU A 127 -5.79 19.33 -4.43
CA LEU A 127 -6.29 18.21 -5.25
C LEU A 127 -7.57 17.58 -4.70
N LEU A 128 -7.65 17.42 -3.39
CA LEU A 128 -8.69 16.63 -2.74
C LEU A 128 -9.85 17.50 -2.25
N ASP A 129 -11.07 16.95 -2.33
CA ASP A 129 -12.24 17.53 -1.66
C ASP A 129 -12.21 17.24 -0.14
N GLU A 130 -13.19 17.77 0.59
CA GLU A 130 -13.26 17.64 2.04
C GLU A 130 -13.33 16.17 2.51
N GLU A 131 -14.13 15.34 1.85
CA GLU A 131 -14.36 13.95 2.23
C GLU A 131 -13.17 13.05 1.86
N GLU A 132 -12.55 13.31 0.71
CA GLU A 132 -11.33 12.68 0.26
C GLU A 132 -10.15 13.03 1.21
N MET A 133 -10.03 14.31 1.59
CA MET A 133 -9.00 14.75 2.54
C MET A 133 -9.22 14.13 3.92
N ARG A 134 -10.46 14.03 4.41
CA ARG A 134 -10.77 13.35 5.68
C ARG A 134 -10.33 11.89 5.69
N ALA A 135 -10.50 11.18 4.57
CA ALA A 135 -9.99 9.81 4.44
C ALA A 135 -8.45 9.77 4.53
N VAL A 136 -7.74 10.70 3.89
CA VAL A 136 -6.28 10.80 3.96
C VAL A 136 -5.80 11.20 5.36
N ILE A 137 -6.44 12.16 6.03
CA ILE A 137 -6.08 12.53 7.40
C ILE A 137 -6.34 11.36 8.37
N GLY A 138 -7.44 10.63 8.20
CA GLY A 138 -7.70 9.41 8.96
C GLY A 138 -6.63 8.34 8.76
N HIS A 139 -6.15 8.18 7.52
CA HIS A 139 -5.04 7.31 7.18
C HIS A 139 -3.74 7.72 7.89
N GLU A 140 -3.37 9.00 7.90
CA GLU A 140 -2.16 9.47 8.58
C GLU A 140 -2.24 9.39 10.12
N VAL A 141 -3.43 9.65 10.69
CA VAL A 141 -3.68 9.44 12.11
C VAL A 141 -3.56 7.96 12.47
N ALA A 142 -3.96 7.05 11.59
CA ALA A 142 -3.78 5.61 11.79
C ALA A 142 -2.29 5.22 11.81
N HIS A 143 -1.44 5.81 10.97
CA HIS A 143 0.00 5.61 11.06
C HIS A 143 0.58 6.05 12.41
N ALA A 144 0.09 7.15 12.98
CA ALA A 144 0.49 7.60 14.31
C ALA A 144 0.05 6.59 15.38
N MET A 145 -1.20 6.15 15.31
CA MET A 145 -1.80 5.26 16.31
C MET A 145 -1.23 3.83 16.27
N SER A 146 -0.94 3.30 15.08
CA SER A 146 -0.33 1.98 14.90
C SER A 146 1.20 1.98 15.09
N GLY A 147 1.82 3.10 15.44
CA GLY A 147 3.26 3.20 15.64
C GLY A 147 4.08 3.06 14.34
N HIS A 148 3.44 3.18 13.18
CA HIS A 148 4.07 3.05 11.88
C HIS A 148 5.06 4.20 11.59
N ALA A 149 4.82 5.38 12.17
CA ALA A 149 5.66 6.56 11.99
C ALA A 149 7.15 6.32 12.35
N VAL A 150 7.42 5.50 13.37
CA VAL A 150 8.79 5.15 13.79
C VAL A 150 9.54 4.46 12.67
N TYR A 151 8.97 3.37 12.17
CA TYR A 151 9.58 2.56 11.10
C TYR A 151 9.63 3.31 9.79
N ARG A 152 8.63 4.15 9.49
CA ARG A 152 8.63 5.04 8.33
C ARG A 152 9.78 6.04 8.39
N THR A 153 10.00 6.66 9.55
CA THR A 153 11.10 7.61 9.78
C THR A 153 12.45 6.91 9.60
N MET A 154 12.61 5.72 10.17
CA MET A 154 13.82 4.92 10.03
C MET A 154 14.08 4.51 8.59
N LEU A 155 13.04 4.09 7.86
CA LEU A 155 13.11 3.76 6.44
C LEU A 155 13.60 4.96 5.61
N ILE A 156 13.06 6.16 5.82
CA ILE A 156 13.51 7.38 5.13
C ILE A 156 15.01 7.64 5.36
N ILE A 157 15.47 7.50 6.61
CA ILE A 157 16.87 7.71 6.96
C ILE A 157 17.77 6.65 6.34
N LEU A 158 17.37 5.37 6.40
CA LEU A 158 18.09 4.26 5.78
C LEU A 158 18.18 4.42 4.27
N THR A 159 17.10 4.80 3.60
CA THR A 159 17.10 5.06 2.16
C THR A 159 18.02 6.21 1.81
N ASN A 160 17.96 7.32 2.53
CA ASN A 160 18.86 8.46 2.30
C ASN A 160 20.33 8.09 2.55
N LEU A 161 20.61 7.29 3.58
CA LEU A 161 21.95 6.80 3.86
C LEU A 161 22.44 5.87 2.74
N ALA A 162 21.60 4.92 2.30
CA ALA A 162 21.92 3.99 1.22
C ALA A 162 22.28 4.73 -0.08
N GLN A 163 21.54 5.78 -0.44
CA GLN A 163 21.86 6.62 -1.60
C GLN A 163 23.23 7.30 -1.46
N ARG A 164 23.62 7.73 -0.25
CA ARG A 164 24.92 8.37 -0.01
C ARG A 164 26.10 7.41 -0.06
N ILE A 165 25.89 6.13 0.25
CA ILE A 165 26.95 5.11 0.31
C ILE A 165 26.86 4.09 -0.84
N ALA A 166 26.02 4.34 -1.84
CA ALA A 166 25.79 3.45 -2.98
C ALA A 166 27.07 3.09 -3.76
N PHE A 167 28.11 3.93 -3.66
CA PHE A 167 29.42 3.70 -4.27
C PHE A 167 30.26 2.59 -3.58
N ILE A 168 29.84 2.08 -2.42
CA ILE A 168 30.57 1.04 -1.67
C ILE A 168 30.06 -0.36 -2.08
N PRO A 169 30.88 -1.21 -2.76
CA PRO A 169 30.40 -2.39 -3.49
C PRO A 169 29.75 -3.52 -2.67
N LEU A 170 29.86 -3.50 -1.32
CA LEU A 170 29.34 -4.57 -0.44
C LEU A 170 28.49 -4.08 0.74
N GLY A 171 28.67 -2.83 1.19
CA GLY A 171 27.80 -2.24 2.22
C GLY A 171 26.37 -2.02 1.74
N GLY A 172 26.19 -1.84 0.43
CA GLY A 172 24.89 -1.62 -0.20
C GLY A 172 23.94 -2.81 -0.13
N LEU A 173 24.42 -4.06 -0.24
CA LEU A 173 23.53 -5.22 -0.39
C LEU A 173 22.73 -5.54 0.89
N ALA A 174 23.38 -5.52 2.05
CA ALA A 174 22.70 -5.77 3.33
C ALA A 174 21.67 -4.67 3.66
N ILE A 175 22.06 -3.41 3.44
CA ILE A 175 21.17 -2.25 3.65
C ILE A 175 20.02 -2.28 2.63
N MET A 176 20.27 -2.67 1.39
CA MET A 176 19.24 -2.81 0.36
C MET A 176 18.25 -3.93 0.71
N GLY A 177 18.73 -5.07 1.22
CA GLY A 177 17.85 -6.14 1.72
C GLY A 177 16.94 -5.66 2.85
N LEU A 178 17.49 -4.92 3.82
CA LEU A 178 16.73 -4.32 4.91
C LEU A 178 15.70 -3.29 4.40
N ILE A 179 16.10 -2.38 3.52
CA ILE A 179 15.20 -1.38 2.90
C ILE A 179 14.09 -2.06 2.13
N THR A 180 14.40 -3.13 1.38
CA THR A 180 13.41 -3.88 0.60
C THR A 180 12.38 -4.53 1.53
N ALA A 181 12.84 -5.15 2.62
CA ALA A 181 11.95 -5.79 3.59
C ALA A 181 11.10 -4.74 4.35
N LEU A 182 11.68 -3.61 4.74
CA LEU A 182 10.96 -2.49 5.37
C LEU A 182 9.94 -1.86 4.42
N ASN A 183 10.28 -1.68 3.13
CA ASN A 183 9.33 -1.20 2.11
C ASN A 183 8.17 -2.18 1.92
N GLU A 184 8.44 -3.49 1.90
CA GLU A 184 7.38 -4.49 1.79
C GLU A 184 6.44 -4.45 2.99
N TRP A 185 6.98 -4.38 4.21
CA TRP A 185 6.18 -4.17 5.40
C TRP A 185 5.38 -2.86 5.33
N PHE A 186 6.02 -1.75 4.95
CA PHE A 186 5.36 -0.45 4.88
C PHE A 186 4.22 -0.46 3.87
N ARG A 187 4.36 -1.13 2.73
CA ARG A 187 3.26 -1.36 1.77
C ARG A 187 2.08 -2.13 2.37
N LYS A 188 2.27 -3.00 3.37
CA LYS A 188 1.17 -3.65 4.10
C LYS A 188 0.56 -2.71 5.14
N ALA A 189 1.38 -1.90 5.81
CA ALA A 189 0.92 -0.86 6.72
C ALA A 189 0.01 0.16 6.00
N GLU A 190 0.28 0.50 4.74
CA GLU A 190 -0.60 1.32 3.90
C GLU A 190 -2.03 0.75 3.82
N LEU A 191 -2.16 -0.57 3.65
CA LEU A 191 -3.48 -1.22 3.58
C LEU A 191 -4.21 -1.17 4.93
N SER A 192 -3.48 -1.27 6.04
CA SER A 192 -4.04 -1.05 7.39
C SER A 192 -4.57 0.38 7.52
N CYS A 193 -3.78 1.36 7.10
CA CYS A 193 -4.12 2.77 7.21
C CYS A 193 -5.24 3.19 6.25
N ASP A 194 -5.36 2.56 5.08
CA ASP A 194 -6.49 2.71 4.16
C ASP A 194 -7.82 2.31 4.80
N ARG A 195 -7.82 1.18 5.53
CA ARG A 195 -8.99 0.72 6.28
C ARG A 195 -9.38 1.70 7.38
N ALA A 196 -8.41 2.21 8.13
CA ALA A 196 -8.65 3.22 9.16
C ALA A 196 -9.10 4.57 8.58
N GLY A 197 -8.51 4.99 7.45
CA GLY A 197 -8.95 6.16 6.69
C GLY A 197 -10.41 6.04 6.27
N LEU A 198 -10.85 4.86 5.83
CA LEU A 198 -12.26 4.59 5.58
C LEU A 198 -13.13 4.63 6.84
N LEU A 199 -12.67 4.12 7.99
CA LEU A 199 -13.42 4.21 9.26
C LEU A 199 -13.60 5.66 9.72
N VAL A 200 -12.61 6.51 9.47
CA VAL A 200 -12.67 7.95 9.76
C VAL A 200 -13.57 8.67 8.76
N GLY A 201 -13.37 8.47 7.47
CA GLY A 201 -14.15 9.14 6.42
C GLY A 201 -15.61 8.69 6.37
N GLN A 202 -15.84 7.38 6.56
CA GLN A 202 -17.15 6.69 6.45
C GLN A 202 -17.82 6.87 5.08
N ASP A 203 -17.01 7.12 4.06
CA ASP A 203 -17.44 7.26 2.68
C ASP A 203 -16.47 6.48 1.77
N VAL A 204 -16.94 5.30 1.34
CA VAL A 204 -16.18 4.40 0.46
C VAL A 204 -15.87 5.07 -0.86
N GLN A 205 -16.82 5.83 -1.42
CA GLN A 205 -16.65 6.51 -2.69
C GLN A 205 -15.61 7.62 -2.59
N ALA A 206 -15.64 8.43 -1.53
CA ALA A 206 -14.61 9.45 -1.30
C ALA A 206 -13.22 8.83 -1.12
N SER A 207 -13.10 7.72 -0.38
CA SER A 207 -11.83 7.02 -0.20
C SER A 207 -11.27 6.50 -1.54
N MET A 208 -12.14 5.94 -2.40
CA MET A 208 -11.72 5.47 -3.73
C MET A 208 -11.39 6.63 -4.68
N ARG A 209 -12.19 7.70 -4.70
CA ARG A 209 -11.90 8.90 -5.53
C ARG A 209 -10.60 9.56 -5.13
N GLY A 210 -10.32 9.69 -3.84
CA GLY A 210 -9.08 10.28 -3.34
C GLY A 210 -7.85 9.53 -3.87
N LEU A 211 -7.84 8.19 -3.78
CA LEU A 211 -6.79 7.36 -4.35
C LEU A 211 -6.71 7.47 -5.89
N MET A 212 -7.84 7.48 -6.58
CA MET A 212 -7.89 7.67 -8.03
C MET A 212 -7.29 9.03 -8.44
N LYS A 213 -7.57 10.10 -7.70
CA LYS A 213 -6.99 11.44 -7.93
C LYS A 213 -5.47 11.46 -7.72
N LEU A 214 -4.92 10.67 -6.80
CA LEU A 214 -3.47 10.54 -6.67
C LEU A 214 -2.81 9.95 -7.93
N ALA A 215 -3.56 9.18 -8.72
CA ALA A 215 -3.09 8.63 -9.99
C ALA A 215 -3.42 9.54 -11.20
N GLY A 216 -4.61 10.13 -11.25
CA GLY A 216 -5.16 10.81 -12.44
C GLY A 216 -5.33 12.33 -12.32
N GLY A 217 -5.09 12.92 -11.16
CA GLY A 217 -5.23 14.37 -10.95
C GLY A 217 -6.68 14.82 -10.68
N HIS A 218 -7.01 16.07 -11.02
CA HIS A 218 -8.24 16.75 -10.58
C HIS A 218 -9.42 16.67 -11.58
N HIS A 219 -9.24 16.06 -12.75
CA HIS A 219 -10.24 15.96 -13.82
C HIS A 219 -11.31 14.88 -13.54
N LEU A 220 -11.99 14.94 -12.38
CA LEU A 220 -12.99 13.94 -11.99
C LEU A 220 -14.12 13.74 -13.01
N HIS A 221 -14.47 14.76 -13.78
CA HIS A 221 -15.51 14.66 -14.81
C HIS A 221 -15.11 13.76 -15.99
N GLU A 222 -13.81 13.46 -16.14
CA GLU A 222 -13.27 12.52 -17.14
C GLU A 222 -12.87 11.17 -16.54
N MET A 223 -13.00 11.00 -15.22
CA MET A 223 -12.58 9.79 -14.51
C MET A 223 -13.78 9.07 -13.89
N ASN A 224 -13.69 7.74 -13.83
CA ASN A 224 -14.73 6.89 -13.27
C ASN A 224 -14.11 5.82 -12.35
N THR A 225 -14.61 5.71 -11.12
CA THR A 225 -14.09 4.79 -10.11
C THR A 225 -14.33 3.32 -10.44
N ASP A 226 -15.41 3.00 -11.14
CA ASP A 226 -15.71 1.63 -11.58
C ASP A 226 -14.75 1.19 -12.69
N ALA A 227 -14.49 2.07 -13.67
CA ALA A 227 -13.46 1.83 -14.69
C ALA A 227 -12.06 1.70 -14.07
N PHE A 228 -11.76 2.47 -13.02
CA PHE A 228 -10.50 2.35 -12.28
C PHE A 228 -10.39 1.03 -11.49
N LEU A 229 -11.52 0.48 -11.02
CA LEU A 229 -11.58 -0.87 -10.43
C LEU A 229 -11.39 -1.96 -11.49
N GLU A 230 -12.00 -1.82 -12.67
CA GLU A 230 -11.76 -2.73 -13.80
C GLU A 230 -10.27 -2.74 -14.19
N GLN A 231 -9.62 -1.58 -14.21
CA GLN A 231 -8.17 -1.46 -14.40
C GLN A 231 -7.38 -2.21 -13.31
N ALA A 232 -7.82 -2.13 -12.05
CA ALA A 232 -7.19 -2.88 -10.95
C ALA A 232 -7.33 -4.40 -11.14
N GLU A 233 -8.49 -4.86 -11.62
CA GLU A 233 -8.70 -6.27 -11.96
C GLU A 233 -7.85 -6.73 -13.14
N GLU A 234 -7.69 -5.89 -14.16
CA GLU A 234 -6.78 -6.15 -15.28
C GLU A 234 -5.35 -6.29 -14.77
N TYR A 235 -4.88 -5.35 -13.93
CA TYR A 235 -3.56 -5.44 -13.32
C TYR A 235 -3.36 -6.72 -12.50
N ASP A 236 -4.36 -7.18 -11.75
CA ASP A 236 -4.29 -8.44 -10.99
C ASP A 236 -4.27 -9.67 -11.91
N LYS A 237 -5.11 -9.69 -12.97
CA LYS A 237 -5.21 -10.79 -13.94
C LYS A 237 -4.03 -10.84 -14.91
N ALA A 238 -3.34 -9.72 -15.16
CA ALA A 238 -2.41 -9.59 -16.26
C ALA A 238 -1.24 -10.58 -16.16
N GLY A 239 -1.19 -11.52 -17.11
CA GLY A 239 0.07 -11.87 -17.77
C GLY A 239 0.56 -13.30 -17.68
N ASP A 240 1.74 -13.50 -18.25
CA ASP A 240 2.56 -14.71 -18.10
C ASP A 240 3.61 -14.53 -16.97
N LEU A 241 4.54 -15.48 -16.81
CA LEU A 241 5.54 -15.39 -15.75
C LEU A 241 6.48 -14.17 -15.89
N ARG A 242 6.69 -13.68 -17.11
CA ARG A 242 7.49 -12.47 -17.35
C ARG A 242 6.77 -11.26 -16.80
N ASP A 243 5.46 -11.15 -16.99
CA ASP A 243 4.68 -10.05 -16.44
C ASP A 243 4.69 -10.04 -14.91
N GLY A 244 4.63 -11.21 -14.26
CA GLY A 244 4.80 -11.32 -12.80
C GLY A 244 6.18 -10.80 -12.32
N VAL A 245 7.25 -11.14 -13.03
CA VAL A 245 8.60 -10.60 -12.75
C VAL A 245 8.65 -9.08 -12.98
N ILE A 246 8.05 -8.58 -14.05
CA ILE A 246 8.01 -7.13 -14.33
C ILE A 246 7.25 -6.39 -13.23
N LYS A 247 6.07 -6.89 -12.80
CA LYS A 247 5.31 -6.30 -11.70
C LYS A 247 6.13 -6.27 -10.41
N LEU A 248 6.83 -7.36 -10.09
CA LEU A 248 7.72 -7.40 -8.93
C LEU A 248 8.79 -6.30 -9.02
N LEU A 249 9.49 -6.20 -10.15
CA LEU A 249 10.52 -5.17 -10.37
C LEU A 249 9.96 -3.74 -10.29
N GLN A 250 8.72 -3.52 -10.74
CA GLN A 250 8.03 -2.23 -10.64
C GLN A 250 7.60 -1.90 -9.21
N ILE A 251 7.25 -2.90 -8.39
CA ILE A 251 6.84 -2.74 -6.99
C ILE A 251 8.04 -2.48 -6.07
N LEU A 252 9.19 -3.11 -6.33
CA LEU A 252 10.39 -3.00 -5.49
C LEU A 252 10.77 -1.56 -5.10
N PRO A 253 10.84 -0.58 -6.02
CA PRO A 253 11.19 0.80 -5.68
C PRO A 253 10.03 1.60 -5.03
N GLN A 254 8.81 1.07 -5.01
CA GLN A 254 7.64 1.80 -4.53
C GLN A 254 7.53 1.76 -3.02
N SER A 255 7.31 2.92 -2.39
CA SER A 255 7.01 2.98 -0.96
C SER A 255 5.56 2.60 -0.66
N HIS A 256 4.64 2.83 -1.59
CA HIS A 256 3.21 2.58 -1.43
C HIS A 256 2.74 1.56 -2.47
N PRO A 257 1.71 0.74 -2.20
CA PRO A 257 1.03 0.01 -3.25
C PRO A 257 0.44 0.98 -4.28
N PHE A 258 0.31 0.55 -5.54
CA PHE A 258 -0.30 1.37 -6.58
C PHE A 258 -1.75 1.73 -6.23
N ALA A 259 -2.17 2.95 -6.59
CA ALA A 259 -3.49 3.48 -6.25
C ALA A 259 -4.64 2.56 -6.67
N ALA A 260 -4.60 1.99 -7.90
CA ALA A 260 -5.61 1.06 -8.38
C ALA A 260 -5.74 -0.19 -7.49
N VAL A 261 -4.60 -0.74 -7.03
CA VAL A 261 -4.58 -1.88 -6.11
C VAL A 261 -5.20 -1.50 -4.75
N ARG A 262 -4.86 -0.31 -4.22
CA ARG A 262 -5.43 0.19 -2.96
C ARG A 262 -6.94 0.39 -3.05
N VAL A 263 -7.44 0.95 -4.16
CA VAL A 263 -8.88 1.12 -4.42
C VAL A 263 -9.61 -0.23 -4.38
N ALA A 264 -9.08 -1.24 -5.08
CA ALA A 264 -9.65 -2.58 -5.04
C ALA A 264 -9.66 -3.18 -3.62
N LYS A 265 -8.59 -2.97 -2.84
CA LYS A 265 -8.49 -3.47 -1.46
C LYS A 265 -9.43 -2.75 -0.48
N ILE A 266 -9.63 -1.44 -0.63
CA ILE A 266 -10.62 -0.69 0.15
C ILE A 266 -12.02 -1.20 -0.16
N LYS A 267 -12.38 -1.34 -1.45
CA LYS A 267 -13.70 -1.86 -1.85
C LYS A 267 -13.93 -3.26 -1.27
N GLN A 268 -12.97 -4.16 -1.46
CA GLN A 268 -13.03 -5.53 -0.95
C GLN A 268 -13.27 -5.56 0.57
N TRP A 269 -12.59 -4.69 1.33
CA TRP A 269 -12.76 -4.64 2.78
C TRP A 269 -14.09 -4.02 3.20
N ALA A 270 -14.54 -2.97 2.51
CA ALA A 270 -15.81 -2.30 2.77
C ALA A 270 -17.03 -3.23 2.56
N GLU A 271 -16.94 -4.15 1.61
CA GLU A 271 -17.99 -5.17 1.35
C GLU A 271 -17.94 -6.34 2.36
N GLY A 272 -16.81 -6.50 3.05
CA GLY A 272 -16.56 -7.59 3.99
C GLY A 272 -17.33 -7.49 5.32
N ASP A 273 -17.39 -8.62 6.04
CA ASP A 273 -18.03 -8.71 7.36
C ASP A 273 -17.27 -7.93 8.44
N GLU A 274 -15.94 -7.82 8.33
CA GLU A 274 -15.10 -7.08 9.29
C GLU A 274 -15.52 -5.61 9.38
N TYR A 275 -15.58 -4.91 8.24
CA TYR A 275 -16.00 -3.52 8.19
C TYR A 275 -17.41 -3.34 8.73
N ARG A 276 -18.36 -4.18 8.29
CA ARG A 276 -19.75 -4.15 8.79
C ARG A 276 -19.84 -4.36 10.29
N SER A 277 -19.04 -5.27 10.86
CA SER A 277 -19.00 -5.54 12.30
C SER A 277 -18.46 -4.35 13.09
N ILE A 278 -17.36 -3.74 12.62
CA ILE A 278 -16.79 -2.54 13.24
C ILE A 278 -17.81 -1.39 13.20
N MET A 279 -18.44 -1.17 12.04
CA MET A 279 -19.49 -0.17 11.86
C MET A 279 -20.75 -0.47 12.67
N ALA A 280 -21.00 -1.73 13.06
CA ALA A 280 -22.05 -2.09 14.01
C ALA A 280 -21.64 -1.85 15.47
N GLY A 281 -20.34 -1.68 15.77
CA GLY A 281 -19.80 -1.46 17.11
C GLY A 281 -19.13 -2.71 17.71
N ALA A 282 -19.02 -3.79 16.94
CA ALA A 282 -18.30 -5.00 17.31
C ALA A 282 -16.87 -4.93 16.75
N TYR A 283 -15.94 -4.44 17.56
CA TYR A 283 -14.53 -4.29 17.19
C TYR A 283 -13.61 -4.59 18.39
N PRO A 284 -12.36 -5.03 18.15
CA PRO A 284 -11.35 -5.21 19.19
C PRO A 284 -11.11 -3.91 19.98
N ARG A 285 -11.08 -4.01 21.31
CA ARG A 285 -10.80 -2.88 22.21
C ARG A 285 -9.37 -2.95 22.76
N ARG A 286 -8.79 -1.78 23.05
CA ARG A 286 -7.42 -1.68 23.60
C ARG A 286 -7.27 -2.33 24.97
N GLU A 287 -8.34 -2.31 25.78
CA GLU A 287 -8.37 -2.99 27.08
C GLU A 287 -8.12 -4.50 26.99
N ASP A 288 -8.45 -5.10 25.84
CA ASP A 288 -8.25 -6.53 25.57
C ASP A 288 -6.89 -6.84 24.94
N ASP A 289 -6.07 -5.84 24.61
CA ASP A 289 -4.82 -6.04 23.86
C ASP A 289 -3.81 -6.90 24.65
N ALA A 290 -3.73 -6.71 25.97
CA ALA A 290 -2.84 -7.48 26.83
C ALA A 290 -3.20 -8.98 26.91
N ASN A 291 -4.49 -9.30 26.73
CA ASN A 291 -5.01 -10.66 26.80
C ASN A 291 -5.08 -11.35 25.42
N ALA A 292 -4.71 -10.64 24.35
CA ALA A 292 -4.80 -11.14 23.00
C ALA A 292 -3.79 -12.27 22.76
N SER A 293 -4.28 -13.45 22.35
CA SER A 293 -3.43 -14.61 22.09
C SER A 293 -2.50 -14.36 20.89
N VAL A 294 -1.20 -14.34 21.13
CA VAL A 294 -0.15 -14.27 20.08
C VAL A 294 -0.28 -15.45 19.10
N ARG A 295 -0.73 -16.62 19.58
CA ARG A 295 -0.92 -17.81 18.76
C ARG A 295 -2.09 -17.66 17.78
N GLU A 296 -3.21 -17.10 18.23
CA GLU A 296 -4.36 -16.84 17.37
C GLU A 296 -4.05 -15.79 16.32
N GLN A 297 -3.29 -14.74 16.71
CA GLN A 297 -2.80 -13.73 15.76
C GLN A 297 -1.87 -14.33 14.70
N ALA A 298 -0.94 -15.19 15.11
CA ALA A 298 -0.06 -15.90 14.18
C ALA A 298 -0.85 -16.81 13.23
N LYS A 299 -1.90 -17.48 13.72
CA LYS A 299 -2.80 -18.30 12.90
C LYS A 299 -3.57 -17.44 11.89
N ALA A 300 -4.20 -16.34 12.33
CA ALA A 300 -4.94 -15.44 11.43
C ALA A 300 -4.04 -14.84 10.33
N ALA A 301 -2.79 -14.51 10.67
CA ALA A 301 -1.80 -14.11 9.69
C ALA A 301 -1.45 -15.24 8.70
N ALA A 302 -1.25 -16.46 9.19
CA ALA A 302 -0.97 -17.62 8.34
C ALA A 302 -2.15 -17.94 7.42
N ASP A 303 -3.38 -17.87 7.92
CA ASP A 303 -4.61 -18.09 7.15
C ASP A 303 -4.77 -17.01 6.08
N SER A 304 -4.54 -15.73 6.41
CA SER A 304 -4.57 -14.62 5.45
C SER A 304 -3.47 -14.72 4.38
N TYR A 305 -2.26 -15.14 4.77
CA TYR A 305 -1.17 -15.40 3.82
C TYR A 305 -1.51 -16.57 2.90
N ALA A 306 -2.01 -17.68 3.45
CA ALA A 306 -2.44 -18.85 2.69
C ALA A 306 -3.60 -18.52 1.74
N GLN A 307 -4.56 -17.70 2.18
CA GLN A 307 -5.67 -17.23 1.35
C GLN A 307 -5.18 -16.31 0.25
N SER A 308 -4.34 -15.31 0.57
CA SER A 308 -3.70 -14.45 -0.44
C SER A 308 -2.94 -15.29 -1.46
N PHE A 309 -2.17 -16.28 -1.01
CA PHE A 309 -1.42 -17.18 -1.88
C PHE A 309 -2.31 -18.06 -2.78
N LYS A 310 -3.51 -18.44 -2.30
CA LYS A 310 -4.50 -19.19 -3.08
C LYS A 310 -5.23 -18.30 -4.09
N GLU A 311 -5.58 -17.08 -3.70
CA GLU A 311 -6.36 -16.13 -4.50
C GLU A 311 -5.53 -15.40 -5.55
N THR A 312 -4.21 -15.26 -5.33
CA THR A 312 -3.31 -14.63 -6.29
C THR A 312 -3.35 -15.36 -7.64
N LYS A 313 -3.65 -14.59 -8.69
CA LYS A 313 -3.65 -15.03 -10.09
C LYS A 313 -2.30 -14.82 -10.79
N ASP A 314 -1.33 -14.25 -10.08
CA ASP A 314 0.01 -13.98 -10.61
C ASP A 314 0.76 -15.29 -10.94
N PRO A 315 1.20 -15.48 -12.20
CA PRO A 315 1.90 -16.70 -12.62
C PRO A 315 3.21 -16.95 -11.87
N LEU A 316 3.89 -15.92 -11.35
CA LEU A 316 5.10 -16.08 -10.53
C LEU A 316 4.78 -16.83 -9.23
N MET A 317 3.65 -16.50 -8.59
CA MET A 317 3.19 -17.20 -7.39
C MET A 317 2.71 -18.61 -7.71
N GLY A 318 2.15 -18.82 -8.91
CA GLY A 318 1.90 -20.14 -9.47
C GLY A 318 3.17 -20.99 -9.58
N LEU A 319 4.27 -20.45 -10.09
CA LEU A 319 5.55 -21.16 -10.16
C LEU A 319 6.09 -21.50 -8.77
N ILE A 320 6.02 -20.58 -7.80
CA ILE A 320 6.43 -20.87 -6.41
C ILE A 320 5.61 -22.02 -5.81
N ARG A 321 4.31 -22.08 -6.13
CA ARG A 321 3.43 -23.19 -5.74
C ARG A 321 3.87 -24.51 -6.36
N ASP A 322 4.21 -24.51 -7.64
CA ASP A 322 4.68 -25.68 -8.38
C ASP A 322 6.05 -26.20 -7.87
N ILE A 323 6.94 -25.29 -7.43
CA ILE A 323 8.21 -25.62 -6.78
C ILE A 323 7.96 -26.30 -5.44
N ALA A 324 7.11 -25.71 -4.60
CA ALA A 324 6.77 -26.27 -3.29
C ALA A 324 6.03 -27.61 -3.41
N GLY A 325 5.31 -27.82 -4.52
CA GLY A 325 4.64 -29.07 -4.88
C GLY A 325 5.56 -30.15 -5.50
N GLY A 326 6.85 -29.87 -5.72
CA GLY A 326 7.85 -30.87 -6.14
C GLY A 326 7.89 -31.17 -7.65
N THR A 327 7.47 -30.24 -8.52
CA THR A 327 7.53 -30.45 -9.98
C THR A 327 8.96 -30.23 -10.53
N ALA A 328 9.43 -31.12 -11.42
CA ALA A 328 10.85 -31.21 -11.83
C ALA A 328 11.29 -30.29 -12.98
N ASP A 329 10.39 -29.59 -13.66
CA ASP A 329 10.70 -28.83 -14.89
C ASP A 329 10.97 -27.33 -14.63
N LEU A 330 11.90 -27.07 -13.72
CA LEU A 330 12.19 -25.74 -13.18
C LEU A 330 13.23 -24.96 -13.98
N SER A 331 14.24 -25.67 -14.49
CA SER A 331 15.34 -25.05 -15.21
C SER A 331 14.93 -24.56 -16.60
N GLY A 332 13.96 -25.21 -17.25
CA GLY A 332 13.46 -24.81 -18.57
C GLY A 332 12.64 -23.53 -18.50
N LYS A 333 11.63 -23.51 -17.61
CA LYS A 333 10.72 -22.37 -17.43
C LYS A 333 11.43 -21.07 -17.06
N LEU A 334 12.41 -21.12 -16.15
CA LEU A 334 13.22 -19.95 -15.79
C LEU A 334 14.07 -19.46 -16.98
N ARG A 335 14.70 -20.36 -17.72
CA ARG A 335 15.52 -20.01 -18.90
C ARG A 335 14.68 -19.34 -19.99
N ASP A 336 13.46 -19.83 -20.24
CA ASP A 336 12.60 -19.32 -21.31
C ASP A 336 12.05 -17.92 -21.01
N VAL A 337 11.84 -17.60 -19.72
CA VAL A 337 11.46 -16.26 -19.25
C VAL A 337 12.60 -15.25 -19.43
N PHE A 338 13.84 -15.64 -19.10
CA PHE A 338 15.02 -14.79 -19.35
C PHE A 338 15.39 -14.70 -20.84
N ALA A 339 15.02 -15.70 -21.64
CA ALA A 339 15.26 -15.73 -23.09
C ALA A 339 14.14 -15.10 -23.92
N GLY A 340 13.02 -14.68 -23.30
CA GLY A 340 11.90 -14.03 -23.99
C GLY A 340 11.09 -14.94 -24.92
N ARG A 341 11.10 -16.26 -24.71
CA ARG A 341 10.29 -17.21 -25.50
C ARG A 341 8.95 -17.46 -24.82
N THR A 342 7.87 -17.04 -25.46
CA THR A 342 6.50 -17.41 -25.08
C THR A 342 6.28 -18.91 -25.31
N THR A 343 5.88 -19.63 -24.28
CA THR A 343 5.43 -21.03 -24.41
C THR A 343 4.06 -21.05 -25.09
N GLY A 344 4.04 -21.24 -26.41
CA GLY A 344 2.84 -21.58 -27.15
C GLY A 344 2.37 -22.99 -26.76
N GLY A 345 1.09 -23.10 -26.38
CA GLY A 345 0.47 -24.37 -26.00
C GLY A 345 0.59 -25.43 -27.10
N GLY A 346 1.10 -26.60 -26.73
CA GLY A 346 1.13 -27.77 -27.60
C GLY A 346 -0.29 -28.29 -27.84
N ALA A 347 -0.76 -28.18 -29.08
CA ALA A 347 -1.88 -28.97 -29.57
C ALA A 347 -1.36 -30.38 -29.89
N ASN A 348 -1.92 -31.38 -29.21
CA ASN A 348 -1.83 -32.78 -29.58
C ASN A 348 -2.30 -32.98 -31.03
N GLY A 349 -1.53 -33.75 -31.80
CA GLY A 349 -1.88 -34.19 -33.14
C GLY A 349 -1.01 -35.38 -33.55
N ASP A 350 -1.12 -36.49 -32.82
CA ASP A 350 -0.59 -37.78 -33.27
C ASP A 350 -1.51 -38.38 -34.34
N GLY A 351 -0.88 -38.82 -35.44
CA GLY A 351 -1.30 -40.02 -36.17
C GLY A 351 -2.02 -39.82 -37.51
N ALA A 352 -1.26 -39.96 -38.61
CA ALA A 352 -1.59 -40.92 -39.67
C ALA A 352 -0.45 -40.99 -40.71
N ASN A 353 0.26 -42.11 -40.72
CA ASN A 353 0.99 -42.62 -41.87
C ASN A 353 -0.02 -42.98 -42.98
N GLY A 354 0.28 -42.61 -44.22
CA GLY A 354 -0.49 -42.98 -45.41
C GLY A 354 0.39 -42.85 -46.66
N ASP A 355 0.58 -43.99 -47.31
CA ASP A 355 1.59 -44.32 -48.30
C ASP A 355 1.43 -43.65 -49.69
N SER A 356 2.58 -43.43 -50.34
CA SER A 356 2.92 -43.49 -51.77
C SER A 356 1.92 -43.10 -52.90
N ALA A 357 2.38 -42.25 -53.84
CA ALA A 357 2.55 -42.60 -55.27
C ALA A 357 3.08 -41.43 -56.15
N ASN A 358 3.88 -41.84 -57.14
CA ASN A 358 4.54 -41.09 -58.22
C ASN A 358 3.67 -40.12 -59.04
N GLY A 359 4.34 -39.14 -59.66
CA GLY A 359 3.87 -38.44 -60.86
C GLY A 359 4.89 -37.44 -61.41
N ASP A 360 5.69 -37.88 -62.38
CA ASP A 360 6.59 -37.07 -63.21
C ASP A 360 5.88 -35.93 -63.95
N GLY A 361 6.60 -34.82 -64.23
CA GLY A 361 6.02 -33.70 -64.97
C GLY A 361 6.95 -32.52 -65.26
N ASN A 362 7.90 -32.75 -66.15
CA ASN A 362 8.79 -31.85 -66.89
C ASN A 362 8.25 -30.43 -67.27
N GLY A 363 9.16 -29.43 -67.32
CA GLY A 363 9.18 -28.46 -68.43
C GLY A 363 9.15 -26.95 -68.12
N SER A 364 10.28 -26.27 -68.45
CA SER A 364 10.45 -24.92 -69.07
C SER A 364 9.69 -23.71 -68.48
N GLY A 365 10.27 -22.52 -68.22
CA GLY A 365 11.25 -21.75 -69.00
C GLY A 365 10.66 -20.35 -69.30
N HIS A 366 11.52 -19.32 -69.36
CA HIS A 366 11.26 -17.88 -69.61
C HIS A 366 10.64 -17.09 -68.43
N GLU A 367 11.13 -15.91 -68.04
CA GLU A 367 12.12 -14.95 -68.57
C GLU A 367 12.74 -14.16 -67.40
#